data_AF-A0A8T2R7N2-F1
#
_entry.id   AF-A0A8T2R7N2-F1
#
_cell.length_a   1.000
_cell.length_b   1.000
_cell.length_c   1.000
_cell.angle_alpha   90.00
_cell.angle_beta   90.00
_cell.angle_gamma   90.00
#
_symmetry.space_group_name_H-M   'P 1'
#
loop_
_entity.id
_entity.type
_entity.pdbx_description
1 polymer ?
#
loop_
_entity_poly.entity_id
_entity_poly.type
_entity_poly.pdbx_seq_one_letter_code
_entity_poly.pdbx_strand_id
1 'polypeptide(L)'
;MKPLITPSSGVHVVLPDYYSPDGMGLIVPKTKDGRVIFMLPWLGKTLAGTTDSSTTITMLPEPQENEIQFILDAISDYLCVKVRRTDVHSAWSGIRPLVSDPSLTNTANISREHIITEGPEGLVTIAGGKWTTYRSMAEDAVDLAIRIGSLKPTNFCVTKDLALAGTADWDPAFFTLLAQQFIRMKKTRSGKVFPGVMDTSISHHLSCSYGSLAQQVAVIAQDEGLGKRLAHGYPYLEAEVAYCARNEYCETAVDFIARRSRLAFLDTNAAAKAVPRVVEILATEHKWNRARRKLELKSAFAFLETFKASKNTQFEDLKH
;
A
#
# COMPACT_ATOMS: atom_id res chain seq x y z
N MET A 1 -22.52 19.05 18.66
CA MET A 1 -22.86 17.95 17.72
C MET A 1 -21.97 16.75 18.04
N LYS A 2 -22.51 15.54 18.06
CA LYS A 2 -21.67 14.33 18.13
C LYS A 2 -20.88 14.19 16.81
N PRO A 3 -19.59 13.81 16.85
CA PRO A 3 -18.81 13.60 15.63
C PRO A 3 -19.37 12.40 14.86
N LEU A 4 -19.48 12.52 13.53
CA LEU A 4 -19.95 11.45 12.63
C LEU A 4 -18.95 10.27 12.59
N ILE A 5 -17.67 10.56 12.76
CA ILE A 5 -16.57 9.60 12.63
C ILE A 5 -15.89 9.39 13.98
N THR A 6 -15.67 8.13 14.32
CA THR A 6 -14.85 7.66 15.42
C THR A 6 -13.59 6.98 14.85
N PRO A 7 -12.41 7.61 14.95
CA PRO A 7 -11.17 7.04 14.44
C PRO A 7 -10.73 5.82 15.27
N SER A 8 -10.33 4.75 14.58
CA SER A 8 -9.70 3.56 15.19
C SER A 8 -8.38 3.27 14.48
N SER A 9 -7.29 3.08 15.23
CA SER A 9 -6.01 2.64 14.67
C SER A 9 -5.97 1.13 14.49
N GLY A 10 -5.23 0.70 13.47
CA GLY A 10 -4.94 -0.70 13.22
C GLY A 10 -3.52 -0.90 12.74
N VAL A 11 -2.77 -1.71 13.48
CA VAL A 11 -1.39 -2.04 13.18
C VAL A 11 -1.29 -3.33 12.38
N HIS A 12 -0.31 -3.37 11.49
CA HIS A 12 0.18 -4.59 10.86
C HIS A 12 1.71 -4.65 10.95
N VAL A 13 2.24 -5.86 10.90
CA VAL A 13 3.68 -6.13 10.81
C VAL A 13 3.97 -6.93 9.55
N VAL A 14 5.13 -6.70 8.94
CA VAL A 14 5.64 -7.53 7.86
C VAL A 14 6.83 -8.34 8.33
N LEU A 15 6.72 -9.65 8.10
CA LEU A 15 7.66 -10.69 8.51
C LEU A 15 8.23 -11.40 7.26
N PRO A 16 9.31 -12.19 7.40
CA PRO A 16 9.77 -13.10 6.38
C PRO A 16 8.68 -14.00 5.79
N ASP A 17 8.89 -14.43 4.55
CA ASP A 17 8.01 -15.33 3.81
C ASP A 17 7.76 -16.65 4.56
N TYR A 18 8.77 -17.22 5.21
CA TYR A 18 8.65 -18.50 5.94
C TYR A 18 7.64 -18.52 7.10
N TYR A 19 7.04 -17.38 7.47
CA TYR A 19 5.96 -17.33 8.46
C TYR A 19 4.57 -17.65 7.87
N SER A 20 4.39 -17.67 6.55
CA SER A 20 3.14 -18.10 5.90
C SER A 20 3.41 -18.98 4.69
N PRO A 21 2.55 -19.98 4.39
CA PRO A 21 2.69 -20.77 3.17
C PRO A 21 2.36 -19.92 1.93
N ASP A 22 3.06 -20.20 0.82
CA ASP A 22 2.76 -19.56 -0.46
C ASP A 22 1.33 -19.86 -0.90
N GLY A 23 0.61 -18.82 -1.31
CA GLY A 23 -0.76 -18.93 -1.84
C GLY A 23 -1.85 -19.23 -0.80
N MET A 24 -1.52 -19.30 0.50
CA MET A 24 -2.50 -19.61 1.55
C MET A 24 -2.45 -18.58 2.70
N GLY A 25 -3.57 -17.89 2.91
CA GLY A 25 -3.76 -17.06 4.11
C GLY A 25 -4.13 -17.92 5.32
N LEU A 26 -3.56 -17.61 6.48
CA LEU A 26 -3.89 -18.23 7.76
C LEU A 26 -4.72 -17.26 8.61
N ILE A 27 -5.58 -17.83 9.45
CA ILE A 27 -6.40 -17.09 10.40
C ILE A 27 -6.11 -17.66 11.79
N VAL A 28 -5.70 -16.77 12.70
CA VAL A 28 -5.69 -17.02 14.14
C VAL A 28 -7.09 -16.64 14.66
N PRO A 29 -7.97 -17.61 14.94
CA PRO A 29 -9.40 -17.36 15.12
C PRO A 29 -9.73 -16.76 16.48
N LYS A 30 -8.83 -16.91 17.47
CA LYS A 30 -9.01 -16.39 18.81
C LYS A 30 -7.66 -16.08 19.44
N THR A 31 -7.37 -14.79 19.55
CA THR A 31 -6.30 -14.26 20.41
C THR A 31 -6.75 -14.26 21.87
N LYS A 32 -5.84 -13.92 22.80
CA LYS A 32 -6.12 -13.89 24.25
C LYS A 32 -7.30 -12.99 24.64
N ASP A 33 -7.59 -11.98 23.83
CA ASP A 33 -8.68 -11.01 24.00
C ASP A 33 -9.87 -11.24 23.03
N GLY A 34 -9.87 -12.33 22.27
CA GLY A 34 -10.99 -12.70 21.38
C GLY A 34 -10.97 -12.08 19.99
N ARG A 35 -9.93 -11.31 19.64
CA ARG A 35 -9.74 -10.79 18.27
C ARG A 35 -9.28 -11.88 17.30
N VAL A 36 -9.36 -11.55 16.01
CA VAL A 36 -8.87 -12.36 14.90
C VAL A 36 -7.65 -11.71 14.29
N ILE A 37 -6.59 -12.49 14.07
CA ILE A 37 -5.40 -12.06 13.34
C ILE A 37 -5.29 -12.88 12.05
N PHE A 38 -5.02 -12.19 10.95
CA PHE A 38 -4.68 -12.78 9.67
C PHE A 38 -3.17 -12.82 9.50
N MET A 39 -2.68 -13.88 8.89
CA MET A 39 -1.32 -13.97 8.36
C MET A 39 -1.43 -14.27 6.86
N LEU A 40 -1.03 -13.31 6.03
CA LEU A 40 -1.25 -13.38 4.58
C LEU A 40 0.09 -13.32 3.84
N PRO A 41 0.35 -14.23 2.89
CA PRO A 41 1.46 -14.06 1.98
C PRO A 41 1.25 -12.80 1.14
N TRP A 42 2.22 -11.88 1.17
CA TRP A 42 2.14 -10.59 0.51
C TRP A 42 3.50 -10.19 -0.08
N LEU A 43 3.59 -10.17 -1.40
CA LEU A 43 4.78 -9.72 -2.16
C LEU A 43 6.11 -10.36 -1.70
N GLY A 44 6.10 -11.67 -1.46
CA GLY A 44 7.28 -12.43 -1.02
C GLY A 44 7.63 -12.22 0.46
N LYS A 45 6.64 -11.84 1.28
CA LYS A 45 6.69 -11.66 2.72
C LYS A 45 5.41 -12.18 3.37
N THR A 46 5.35 -12.13 4.70
CA THR A 46 4.13 -12.42 5.47
C THR A 46 3.62 -11.15 6.12
N LEU A 47 2.41 -10.72 5.78
CA LEU A 47 1.70 -9.64 6.47
C LEU A 47 0.88 -10.22 7.62
N ALA A 48 1.08 -9.75 8.85
CA ALA A 48 0.31 -10.16 10.02
C ALA A 48 -0.40 -8.97 10.68
N GLY A 49 -1.68 -9.15 11.04
CA GLY A 49 -2.48 -8.12 11.69
C GLY A 49 -3.96 -8.51 11.84
N THR A 50 -4.79 -7.73 12.51
CA THR A 50 -4.55 -6.33 12.91
C THR A 50 -5.05 -6.04 14.31
N THR A 51 -4.60 -4.93 14.88
CA THR A 51 -5.11 -4.37 16.13
C THR A 51 -6.33 -3.46 15.88
N ASP A 52 -7.00 -3.10 16.98
CA ASP A 52 -8.12 -2.16 17.01
C ASP A 52 -8.04 -1.35 18.30
N SER A 53 -7.73 -0.06 18.18
CA SER A 53 -7.54 0.83 19.33
C SER A 53 -8.08 2.23 19.02
N SER A 54 -8.58 2.91 20.04
CA SER A 54 -8.97 4.31 19.91
C SER A 54 -7.75 5.15 19.58
N THR A 55 -7.89 6.15 18.70
CA THR A 55 -6.75 6.97 18.29
C THR A 55 -7.16 8.40 18.00
N THR A 56 -6.19 9.30 17.97
CA THR A 56 -6.39 10.66 17.48
C THR A 56 -6.05 10.73 15.99
N ILE A 57 -6.69 11.66 15.27
CA ILE A 57 -6.44 11.82 13.84
C ILE A 57 -5.05 12.43 13.64
N THR A 58 -4.21 11.74 12.89
CA THR A 58 -2.91 12.22 12.44
C THR A 58 -2.67 11.80 10.99
N MET A 59 -1.88 12.59 10.26
CA MET A 59 -1.46 12.26 8.90
C MET A 59 -0.36 11.19 8.86
N LEU A 60 0.27 10.93 10.00
CA LEU A 60 1.40 10.02 10.16
C LEU A 60 1.14 9.09 11.36
N PRO A 61 0.18 8.16 11.27
CA PRO A 61 -0.08 7.22 12.34
C PRO A 61 1.10 6.26 12.52
N GLU A 62 1.47 6.01 13.77
CA GLU A 62 2.60 5.18 14.15
C GLU A 62 2.12 3.93 14.90
N PRO A 63 2.69 2.74 14.62
CA PRO A 63 2.41 1.55 15.39
C PRO A 63 3.09 1.63 16.77
N GLN A 64 2.40 1.19 17.82
CA GLN A 64 2.99 1.07 19.14
C GLN A 64 3.72 -0.27 19.33
N GLU A 65 4.77 -0.29 20.15
CA GLU A 65 5.56 -1.52 20.37
C GLU A 65 4.75 -2.63 21.03
N ASN A 66 3.80 -2.30 21.91
CA ASN A 66 2.91 -3.27 22.54
C ASN A 66 1.91 -3.87 21.54
N GLU A 67 1.45 -3.12 20.53
CA GLU A 67 0.59 -3.63 19.46
C GLU A 67 1.35 -4.62 18.57
N ILE A 68 2.61 -4.31 18.29
CA ILE A 68 3.51 -5.22 17.57
C ILE A 68 3.70 -6.49 18.39
N GLN A 69 4.03 -6.38 19.68
CA GLN A 69 4.23 -7.55 20.53
C GLN A 69 2.95 -8.39 20.67
N PHE A 70 1.78 -7.76 20.76
CA PHE A 70 0.49 -8.44 20.74
C PHE A 70 0.32 -9.32 19.49
N ILE A 71 0.64 -8.78 18.31
CA ILE A 71 0.56 -9.55 17.06
C ILE A 71 1.54 -10.73 17.08
N LEU A 72 2.79 -10.48 17.49
CA LEU A 72 3.83 -11.52 17.52
C LEU A 72 3.51 -12.64 18.51
N ASP A 73 3.01 -12.32 19.70
CA ASP A 73 2.59 -13.29 20.70
C ASP A 73 1.43 -14.15 20.18
N ALA A 74 0.43 -13.50 19.59
CA ALA A 74 -0.76 -14.18 19.09
C ALA A 74 -0.46 -15.15 17.95
N ILE A 75 0.46 -14.82 17.04
CA ILE A 75 0.86 -15.77 15.98
C ILE A 75 1.81 -16.84 16.50
N SER A 76 2.61 -16.56 17.54
CA SER A 76 3.53 -17.53 18.12
C SER A 76 2.82 -18.74 18.73
N ASP A 77 1.59 -18.56 19.23
CA ASP A 77 0.79 -19.65 19.79
C ASP A 77 0.37 -20.69 18.73
N TYR A 78 0.44 -20.35 17.43
CA TYR A 78 -0.04 -21.18 16.32
C TYR A 78 1.07 -21.68 15.39
N LEU A 79 2.33 -21.28 15.64
CA LEU A 79 3.45 -21.61 14.77
C LEU A 79 4.48 -22.48 15.50
N CYS A 80 5.05 -23.44 14.78
CA CYS A 80 6.16 -24.26 15.29
C CYS A 80 7.52 -23.56 15.20
N VAL A 81 7.59 -22.40 14.53
CA VAL A 81 8.80 -21.59 14.41
C VAL A 81 8.81 -20.50 15.48
N LYS A 82 9.98 -20.21 16.05
CA LYS A 82 10.12 -19.14 17.02
C LYS A 82 9.90 -17.78 16.35
N VAL A 83 8.83 -17.10 16.74
CA VAL A 83 8.53 -15.73 16.30
C VAL A 83 9.46 -14.75 17.02
N ARG A 84 10.12 -13.86 16.28
CA ARG A 84 11.10 -12.91 16.84
C ARG A 84 10.76 -11.48 16.43
N ARG A 85 10.88 -10.55 17.38
CA ARG A 85 10.76 -9.10 17.11
C ARG A 85 11.77 -8.59 16.09
N THR A 86 12.95 -9.22 16.01
CA THR A 86 14.02 -8.92 15.04
C THR A 86 13.66 -9.31 13.60
N ASP A 87 12.64 -10.15 13.42
CA ASP A 87 12.18 -10.57 12.09
C ASP A 87 11.18 -9.57 11.50
N VAL A 88 10.72 -8.58 12.26
CA VAL A 88 9.83 -7.53 11.74
C VAL A 88 10.63 -6.60 10.83
N HIS A 89 10.36 -6.67 9.52
CA HIS A 89 10.98 -5.81 8.51
C HIS A 89 10.34 -4.42 8.47
N SER A 90 9.05 -4.34 8.78
CA SER A 90 8.29 -3.09 8.90
C SER A 90 7.10 -3.30 9.83
N ALA A 91 6.65 -2.23 10.46
CA ALA A 91 5.34 -2.16 11.11
C ALA A 91 4.68 -0.86 10.67
N TRP A 92 3.36 -0.82 10.57
CA TRP A 92 2.66 0.40 10.18
C TRP A 92 1.25 0.41 10.76
N SER A 93 0.74 1.62 10.96
CA SER A 93 -0.61 1.86 11.47
C SER A 93 -1.45 2.57 10.41
N GLY A 94 -2.74 2.25 10.37
CA GLY A 94 -3.73 2.97 9.58
C GLY A 94 -4.92 3.38 10.44
N ILE A 95 -5.56 4.49 10.11
CA ILE A 95 -6.76 4.98 10.82
C ILE A 95 -8.01 4.62 10.02
N ARG A 96 -8.93 3.92 10.65
CA ARG A 96 -10.24 3.54 10.12
C ARG A 96 -11.26 4.64 10.45
N PRO A 97 -12.00 5.17 9.46
CA PRO A 97 -13.05 6.15 9.70
C PRO A 97 -14.35 5.43 10.09
N LEU A 98 -14.45 4.92 11.31
CA LEU A 98 -15.66 4.21 11.73
C LEU A 98 -16.81 5.19 11.91
N VAL A 99 -18.02 4.85 11.45
CA VAL A 99 -19.14 5.77 11.48
C VAL A 99 -20.07 5.45 12.63
N SER A 100 -20.37 6.47 13.43
CA SER A 100 -21.40 6.41 14.45
C SER A 100 -22.65 7.09 13.92
N ASP A 101 -23.71 6.32 13.65
CA ASP A 101 -24.99 6.89 13.24
C ASP A 101 -25.60 7.69 14.41
N PRO A 102 -25.77 9.03 14.29
CA PRO A 102 -26.35 9.86 15.35
C PRO A 102 -27.82 9.53 15.66
N SER A 103 -28.51 8.84 14.75
CA SER A 103 -29.92 8.45 14.88
C SER A 103 -30.13 7.12 15.62
N LEU A 104 -29.07 6.32 15.79
CA LEU A 104 -29.11 5.05 16.53
C LEU A 104 -28.73 5.28 18.01
N THR A 105 -29.66 4.97 18.92
CA THR A 105 -29.49 5.13 20.38
C THR A 105 -28.49 4.14 21.00
N ASN A 106 -28.07 3.11 20.26
CA ASN A 106 -27.23 2.03 20.76
C ASN A 106 -25.79 2.18 20.22
N THR A 107 -24.93 2.81 21.00
CA THR A 107 -23.53 3.16 20.65
C THR A 107 -22.54 1.98 20.67
N ALA A 108 -22.99 0.76 20.97
CA ALA A 108 -22.12 -0.41 21.15
C ALA A 108 -21.69 -1.09 19.84
N ASN A 109 -22.42 -0.88 18.74
CA ASN A 109 -22.08 -1.42 17.42
C ASN A 109 -21.84 -0.29 16.44
N ILE A 110 -20.63 0.28 16.47
CA ILE A 110 -20.17 1.20 15.43
C ILE A 110 -20.24 0.44 14.09
N SER A 111 -21.10 0.89 13.18
CA SER A 111 -21.34 0.19 11.91
C SER A 111 -20.11 0.31 11.01
N ARG A 112 -19.75 -0.79 10.35
CA ARG A 112 -18.71 -0.83 9.30
C ARG A 112 -19.27 -0.52 7.91
N GLU A 113 -20.52 -0.09 7.82
CA GLU A 113 -21.15 0.32 6.57
C GLU A 113 -20.83 1.79 6.26
N HIS A 114 -21.04 2.20 5.01
CA HIS A 114 -20.91 3.58 4.62
C HIS A 114 -22.21 4.34 4.86
N ILE A 115 -22.08 5.62 5.17
CA ILE A 115 -23.19 6.57 5.17
C ILE A 115 -22.92 7.60 4.10
N ILE A 116 -23.97 7.95 3.35
CA ILE A 116 -23.96 9.03 2.37
C ILE A 116 -25.05 10.03 2.77
N THR A 117 -24.66 11.28 3.01
CA THR A 117 -25.58 12.34 3.44
C THR A 117 -25.46 13.58 2.57
N GLU A 118 -26.56 14.32 2.49
CA GLU A 118 -26.62 15.69 1.98
C GLU A 118 -26.43 16.67 3.16
N GLY A 119 -25.45 17.55 3.02
CA GLY A 119 -25.18 18.65 3.93
C GLY A 119 -25.76 19.98 3.41
N PRO A 120 -25.54 21.07 4.16
CA PRO A 120 -25.94 22.41 3.72
C PRO A 120 -25.40 22.72 2.32
N GLU A 121 -26.19 23.46 1.54
CA GLU A 121 -25.82 23.89 0.19
C GLU A 121 -25.53 22.74 -0.80
N GLY A 122 -26.09 21.55 -0.55
CA GLY A 122 -25.96 20.39 -1.45
C GLY A 122 -24.63 19.65 -1.34
N LEU A 123 -23.88 19.83 -0.24
CA LEU A 123 -22.64 19.11 0.02
C LEU A 123 -22.91 17.60 0.16
N VAL A 124 -22.41 16.78 -0.77
CA VAL A 124 -22.44 15.32 -0.63
C VAL A 124 -21.29 14.85 0.25
N THR A 125 -21.61 14.18 1.35
CA THR A 125 -20.63 13.56 2.25
C THR A 125 -20.73 12.05 2.18
N ILE A 126 -19.59 11.37 2.00
CA ILE A 126 -19.45 9.93 2.21
C ILE A 126 -18.54 9.67 3.41
N ALA A 127 -18.99 8.83 4.34
CA ALA A 127 -18.22 8.44 5.51
C ALA A 127 -18.30 6.92 5.73
N GLY A 128 -17.24 6.32 6.26
CA GLY A 128 -17.20 4.89 6.58
C GLY A 128 -16.96 3.99 5.37
N GLY A 129 -17.53 2.78 5.45
CA GLY A 129 -17.42 1.76 4.42
C GLY A 129 -16.10 0.99 4.39
N LYS A 130 -15.92 0.21 3.33
CA LYS A 130 -14.80 -0.73 3.16
C LYS A 130 -14.19 -0.59 1.78
N TRP A 131 -12.91 -0.93 1.68
CA TRP A 131 -12.25 -1.03 0.39
C TRP A 131 -12.99 -1.97 -0.58
N THR A 132 -13.54 -3.09 -0.09
CA THR A 132 -14.27 -4.06 -0.93
C THR A 132 -15.56 -3.51 -1.53
N THR A 133 -16.13 -2.43 -0.97
CA THR A 133 -17.39 -1.83 -1.41
C THR A 133 -17.19 -0.49 -2.12
N TYR A 134 -15.95 -0.09 -2.42
CA TYR A 134 -15.65 1.24 -2.96
C TYR A 134 -16.43 1.61 -4.22
N ARG A 135 -16.66 0.65 -5.12
CA ARG A 135 -17.39 0.90 -6.37
C ARG A 135 -18.87 1.20 -6.11
N SER A 136 -19.55 0.41 -5.29
CA SER A 136 -20.96 0.66 -4.94
C SER A 136 -21.11 1.94 -4.12
N MET A 137 -20.16 2.21 -3.22
CA MET A 137 -20.10 3.47 -2.48
C MET A 137 -19.99 4.69 -3.40
N ALA A 138 -19.15 4.61 -4.43
CA ALA A 138 -19.01 5.68 -5.42
C ALA A 138 -20.28 5.86 -6.26
N GLU A 139 -20.92 4.76 -6.66
CA GLU A 139 -22.20 4.77 -7.38
C GLU A 139 -23.30 5.47 -6.56
N ASP A 140 -23.50 5.08 -5.30
CA ASP A 140 -24.48 5.70 -4.40
C ASP A 140 -24.21 7.22 -4.21
N ALA A 141 -22.95 7.63 -4.11
CA ALA A 141 -22.56 9.02 -3.93
C ALA A 141 -22.83 9.86 -5.20
N VAL A 142 -22.54 9.31 -6.39
CA VAL A 142 -22.85 9.94 -7.67
C VAL A 142 -24.36 10.04 -7.87
N ASP A 143 -25.12 9.00 -7.52
CA ASP A 143 -26.59 9.02 -7.60
C ASP A 143 -27.20 10.11 -6.71
N LEU A 144 -26.68 10.30 -5.49
CA LEU A 144 -27.11 11.42 -4.65
C LEU A 144 -26.76 12.77 -5.29
N ALA A 145 -25.55 12.94 -5.82
CA ALA A 145 -25.14 14.17 -6.49
C ALA A 145 -26.02 14.50 -7.71
N ILE A 146 -26.41 13.48 -8.49
CA ILE A 146 -27.34 13.64 -9.62
C ILE A 146 -28.70 14.15 -9.13
N ARG A 147 -29.23 13.58 -8.03
CA ARG A 147 -30.51 14.03 -7.46
C ARG A 147 -30.44 15.47 -6.96
N ILE A 148 -29.44 15.81 -6.15
CA ILE A 148 -29.27 17.16 -5.58
C ILE A 148 -29.08 18.20 -6.69
N GLY A 149 -28.20 17.89 -7.65
CA GLY A 149 -27.91 18.78 -8.77
C GLY A 149 -29.00 18.83 -9.84
N SER A 150 -30.09 18.06 -9.69
CA SER A 150 -31.12 17.88 -10.73
C SER A 150 -30.53 17.56 -12.12
N LEU A 151 -29.45 16.77 -12.12
CA LEU A 151 -28.71 16.41 -13.33
C LEU A 151 -29.48 15.34 -14.12
N LYS A 152 -29.33 15.35 -15.44
CA LYS A 152 -29.92 14.36 -16.34
C LYS A 152 -28.81 13.53 -16.97
N PRO A 153 -28.43 12.39 -16.39
CA PRO A 153 -27.36 11.56 -16.95
C PRO A 153 -27.80 10.98 -18.30
N THR A 154 -26.87 10.91 -19.24
CA THR A 154 -27.12 10.31 -20.56
C THR A 154 -27.28 8.79 -20.49
N ASN A 155 -26.59 8.15 -19.53
CA ASN A 155 -26.53 6.70 -19.37
C ASN A 155 -26.70 6.31 -17.90
N PHE A 156 -27.01 5.04 -17.64
CA PHE A 156 -26.89 4.43 -16.32
C PHE A 156 -25.41 4.29 -15.90
N CYS A 157 -25.18 3.98 -14.63
CA CYS A 157 -23.84 3.66 -14.13
C CYS A 157 -23.24 2.47 -14.88
N VAL A 158 -22.07 2.67 -15.49
CA VAL A 158 -21.35 1.64 -16.28
C VAL A 158 -20.14 1.07 -15.55
N THR A 159 -19.89 1.52 -14.31
CA THR A 159 -18.64 1.22 -13.57
C THR A 159 -18.47 -0.26 -13.20
N LYS A 160 -19.55 -1.05 -13.24
CA LYS A 160 -19.48 -2.50 -12.97
C LYS A 160 -18.66 -3.25 -14.01
N ASP A 161 -18.75 -2.83 -15.27
CA ASP A 161 -18.12 -3.50 -16.41
C ASP A 161 -16.99 -2.66 -17.01
N LEU A 162 -16.71 -1.48 -16.44
CA LEU A 162 -15.61 -0.61 -16.86
C LEU A 162 -14.28 -1.17 -16.37
N ALA A 163 -13.44 -1.61 -17.30
CA ALA A 163 -12.12 -2.11 -16.99
C ALA A 163 -11.20 -0.97 -16.51
N LEU A 164 -10.38 -1.25 -15.48
CA LEU A 164 -9.38 -0.31 -14.99
C LEU A 164 -8.16 -0.26 -15.92
N ALA A 165 -7.34 0.79 -15.81
CA ALA A 165 -6.12 0.93 -16.59
C ALA A 165 -5.16 -0.28 -16.37
N GLY A 166 -4.47 -0.68 -17.44
CA GLY A 166 -3.55 -1.83 -17.42
C GLY A 166 -4.19 -3.20 -17.64
N THR A 167 -5.52 -3.27 -17.82
CA THR A 167 -6.22 -4.55 -18.04
C THR A 167 -6.20 -5.03 -19.49
N ALA A 168 -6.06 -4.12 -20.46
CA ALA A 168 -6.08 -4.46 -21.88
C ALA A 168 -4.98 -5.46 -22.23
N ASP A 169 -5.30 -6.55 -22.93
CA ASP A 169 -4.34 -7.58 -23.39
C ASP A 169 -3.48 -8.22 -22.29
N TRP A 170 -3.88 -8.09 -21.01
CA TRP A 170 -3.18 -8.72 -19.91
C TRP A 170 -3.70 -10.14 -19.67
N ASP A 171 -2.76 -11.08 -19.52
CA ASP A 171 -3.02 -12.44 -19.07
C ASP A 171 -1.94 -12.90 -18.07
N PRO A 172 -2.18 -13.95 -17.26
CA PRO A 172 -1.21 -14.43 -16.28
C PRO A 172 0.18 -14.80 -16.85
N ALA A 173 0.28 -15.17 -18.14
CA ALA A 173 1.54 -15.49 -18.79
C ALA A 173 2.23 -14.25 -19.42
N PHE A 174 1.63 -13.06 -19.36
CA PHE A 174 2.18 -11.82 -19.95
C PHE A 174 3.61 -11.50 -19.47
N PHE A 175 4.00 -11.92 -18.26
CA PHE A 175 5.36 -11.74 -17.76
C PHE A 175 6.41 -12.43 -18.64
N THR A 176 6.05 -13.50 -19.35
CA THR A 176 6.97 -14.22 -20.25
C THR A 176 7.35 -13.37 -21.46
N LEU A 177 6.41 -12.59 -21.99
CA LEU A 177 6.64 -11.65 -23.06
C LEU A 177 7.60 -10.55 -22.62
N LEU A 178 7.36 -9.97 -21.43
CA LEU A 178 8.27 -8.98 -20.83
C LEU A 178 9.68 -9.54 -20.64
N ALA A 179 9.79 -10.79 -20.17
CA ALA A 179 11.07 -11.45 -19.95
C ALA A 179 11.85 -11.68 -21.25
N GLN A 180 11.16 -12.08 -22.32
CA GLN A 180 11.76 -12.43 -23.61
C GLN A 180 12.08 -11.21 -24.48
N GLN A 181 11.23 -10.17 -24.44
CA GLN A 181 11.41 -8.97 -25.28
C GLN A 181 12.45 -8.00 -24.72
N PHE A 182 12.70 -8.03 -23.41
CA PHE A 182 13.68 -7.16 -22.77
C PHE A 182 15.10 -7.74 -22.85
N ILE A 183 15.99 -7.02 -23.55
CA ILE A 183 17.38 -7.45 -23.77
C ILE A 183 18.34 -6.47 -23.10
N ARG A 184 18.71 -6.75 -21.85
CA ARG A 184 19.71 -5.97 -21.15
C ARG A 184 21.12 -6.40 -21.53
N MET A 185 21.90 -5.47 -22.06
CA MET A 185 23.33 -5.67 -22.27
C MET A 185 24.08 -5.69 -20.92
N LYS A 186 24.46 -6.88 -20.45
CA LYS A 186 25.25 -7.04 -19.21
C LYS A 186 26.73 -7.00 -19.54
N LYS A 187 27.48 -6.10 -18.89
CA LYS A 187 28.94 -6.05 -18.96
C LYS A 187 29.53 -6.90 -17.83
N THR A 188 30.31 -7.93 -18.18
CA THR A 188 31.03 -8.75 -17.21
C THR A 188 32.17 -7.96 -16.56
N ARG A 189 32.73 -8.50 -15.47
CA ARG A 189 33.94 -7.94 -14.84
C ARG A 189 35.15 -7.92 -15.79
N SER A 190 35.15 -8.79 -16.80
CA SER A 190 36.12 -8.85 -17.90
C SER A 190 35.78 -7.93 -19.08
N GLY A 191 34.72 -7.14 -19.00
CA GLY A 191 34.33 -6.16 -20.02
C GLY A 191 33.50 -6.72 -21.18
N LYS A 192 33.23 -8.03 -21.23
CA LYS A 192 32.38 -8.64 -22.28
C LYS A 192 30.93 -8.24 -22.07
N VAL A 193 30.27 -7.87 -23.16
CA VAL A 193 28.85 -7.50 -23.15
C VAL A 193 28.03 -8.67 -23.71
N PHE A 194 27.07 -9.16 -22.95
CA PHE A 194 26.15 -10.21 -23.39
C PHE A 194 24.70 -9.79 -23.21
N PRO A 195 23.80 -10.20 -24.12
CA PRO A 195 22.37 -10.00 -23.95
C PRO A 195 21.88 -10.83 -22.76
N GLY A 196 21.27 -10.18 -21.78
CA GLY A 196 20.61 -10.79 -20.65
C GLY A 196 19.12 -10.50 -20.69
N VAL A 197 18.31 -11.53 -20.53
CA VAL A 197 16.85 -11.39 -20.38
C VAL A 197 16.50 -10.69 -19.06
N MET A 198 15.29 -10.14 -18.98
CA MET A 198 14.76 -9.65 -17.70
C MET A 198 14.65 -10.82 -16.72
N ASP A 199 14.95 -10.53 -15.47
CA ASP A 199 14.79 -11.49 -14.38
C ASP A 199 13.31 -11.82 -14.18
N THR A 200 12.98 -13.11 -14.01
CA THR A 200 11.59 -13.59 -13.87
C THR A 200 10.84 -12.91 -12.72
N SER A 201 11.53 -12.61 -11.60
CA SER A 201 10.90 -11.91 -10.47
C SER A 201 10.51 -10.48 -10.83
N ILE A 202 11.32 -9.80 -11.66
CA ILE A 202 11.03 -8.45 -12.14
C ILE A 202 9.90 -8.49 -13.16
N SER A 203 9.97 -9.37 -14.15
CA SER A 203 8.92 -9.45 -15.18
C SER A 203 7.56 -9.81 -14.58
N HIS A 204 7.54 -10.72 -13.59
CA HIS A 204 6.32 -11.09 -12.87
C HIS A 204 5.79 -9.92 -12.05
N HIS A 205 6.67 -9.22 -11.32
CA HIS A 205 6.31 -8.00 -10.57
C HIS A 205 5.70 -6.93 -11.48
N LEU A 206 6.35 -6.62 -12.61
CA LEU A 206 5.87 -5.60 -13.54
C LEU A 206 4.51 -5.98 -14.13
N SER A 207 4.36 -7.24 -14.59
CA SER A 207 3.10 -7.76 -15.11
C SER A 207 1.97 -7.65 -14.08
N CYS A 208 2.20 -8.07 -12.84
CA CYS A 208 1.16 -8.02 -11.80
C CYS A 208 0.85 -6.60 -11.30
N SER A 209 1.82 -5.69 -11.35
CA SER A 209 1.67 -4.33 -10.79
C SER A 209 1.09 -3.33 -11.78
N TYR A 210 1.49 -3.41 -13.05
CA TYR A 210 1.12 -2.44 -14.09
C TYR A 210 0.23 -3.05 -15.19
N GLY A 211 0.00 -4.37 -15.17
CA GLY A 211 -0.73 -5.06 -16.23
C GLY A 211 -0.04 -4.87 -17.57
N SER A 212 -0.79 -4.54 -18.62
CA SER A 212 -0.21 -4.25 -19.94
C SER A 212 0.64 -2.98 -20.02
N LEU A 213 0.50 -2.06 -19.06
CA LEU A 213 1.36 -0.88 -18.99
C LEU A 213 2.80 -1.22 -18.62
N ALA A 214 3.05 -2.44 -18.14
CA ALA A 214 4.40 -2.93 -17.84
C ALA A 214 5.35 -2.89 -19.05
N GLN A 215 4.83 -2.96 -20.27
CA GLN A 215 5.65 -2.82 -21.48
C GLN A 215 6.30 -1.43 -21.55
N GLN A 216 5.58 -0.38 -21.16
CA GLN A 216 6.11 0.99 -21.14
C GLN A 216 7.23 1.13 -20.10
N VAL A 217 7.07 0.49 -18.93
CA VAL A 217 8.11 0.44 -17.90
C VAL A 217 9.36 -0.30 -18.42
N ALA A 218 9.16 -1.42 -19.13
CA ALA A 218 10.24 -2.20 -19.72
C ALA A 218 11.01 -1.40 -20.80
N VAL A 219 10.31 -0.61 -21.61
CA VAL A 219 10.92 0.30 -22.60
C VAL A 219 11.79 1.35 -21.91
N ILE A 220 11.28 2.02 -20.87
CA ILE A 220 12.07 3.00 -20.09
C ILE A 220 13.31 2.33 -19.48
N ALA A 221 13.17 1.11 -18.95
CA ALA A 221 14.28 0.36 -18.39
C ALA A 221 15.38 0.04 -19.42
N GLN A 222 14.99 -0.18 -20.67
CA GLN A 222 15.87 -0.56 -21.77
C GLN A 222 16.58 0.67 -22.35
N ASP A 223 15.79 1.67 -22.74
CA ASP A 223 16.25 2.77 -23.59
C ASP A 223 16.93 3.87 -22.79
N GLU A 224 16.55 4.05 -21.53
CA GLU A 224 17.06 5.13 -20.67
C GLU A 224 18.09 4.63 -19.65
N GLY A 225 18.47 3.35 -19.71
CA GLY A 225 19.46 2.77 -18.80
C GLY A 225 18.99 2.63 -17.35
N LEU A 226 17.67 2.71 -17.11
CA LEU A 226 17.04 2.60 -15.79
C LEU A 226 16.63 1.15 -15.43
N GLY A 227 17.21 0.14 -16.08
CA GLY A 227 16.96 -1.28 -15.78
C GLY A 227 17.64 -1.83 -14.53
N LYS A 228 18.21 -1.00 -13.65
CA LYS A 228 18.80 -1.45 -12.37
C LYS A 228 17.71 -1.62 -11.32
N ARG A 229 17.91 -2.57 -10.39
CA ARG A 229 17.05 -2.70 -9.21
C ARG A 229 17.30 -1.53 -8.26
N LEU A 230 16.24 -0.98 -7.68
CA LEU A 230 16.32 0.08 -6.66
C LEU A 230 16.83 -0.44 -5.32
N ALA A 231 16.44 -1.65 -4.94
CA ALA A 231 16.82 -2.27 -3.69
C ALA A 231 17.22 -3.73 -3.90
N HIS A 232 18.27 -4.16 -3.19
CA HIS A 232 18.71 -5.56 -3.23
C HIS A 232 17.63 -6.48 -2.65
N GLY A 233 17.36 -7.61 -3.32
CA GLY A 233 16.36 -8.58 -2.89
C GLY A 233 14.91 -8.23 -3.28
N TYR A 234 14.67 -7.08 -3.93
CA TYR A 234 13.32 -6.66 -4.35
C TYR A 234 13.24 -6.48 -5.88
N PRO A 235 12.08 -6.76 -6.51
CA PRO A 235 11.91 -6.71 -7.96
C PRO A 235 11.69 -5.31 -8.53
N TYR A 236 11.86 -4.25 -7.73
CA TYR A 236 11.61 -2.88 -8.17
C TYR A 236 12.76 -2.31 -9.02
N LEU A 237 12.45 -1.78 -10.19
CA LEU A 237 13.38 -1.12 -11.11
C LEU A 237 13.42 0.40 -10.91
N GLU A 238 14.55 1.01 -11.27
CA GLU A 238 14.66 2.48 -11.37
C GLU A 238 13.67 3.06 -12.39
N ALA A 239 13.39 2.32 -13.47
CA ALA A 239 12.44 2.70 -14.51
C ALA A 239 11.01 2.91 -14.00
N GLU A 240 10.61 2.19 -12.94
CA GLU A 240 9.30 2.39 -12.32
C GLU A 240 9.17 3.79 -11.74
N VAL A 241 10.25 4.37 -11.19
CA VAL A 241 10.23 5.73 -10.64
C VAL A 241 9.94 6.74 -11.75
N ALA A 242 10.65 6.63 -12.87
CA ALA A 242 10.46 7.50 -14.02
C ALA A 242 9.06 7.32 -14.63
N TYR A 243 8.61 6.07 -14.78
CA TYR A 243 7.26 5.77 -15.26
C TYR A 243 6.18 6.42 -14.38
N CYS A 244 6.28 6.23 -13.06
CA CYS A 244 5.32 6.76 -12.09
C CYS A 244 5.33 8.30 -12.09
N ALA A 245 6.48 8.94 -12.26
CA ALA A 245 6.59 10.40 -12.35
C ALA A 245 5.85 10.95 -13.58
N ARG A 246 5.92 10.24 -14.71
CA ARG A 246 5.36 10.67 -16.00
C ARG A 246 3.87 10.34 -16.15
N ASN A 247 3.42 9.21 -15.59
CA ASN A 247 2.09 8.64 -15.91
C ASN A 247 1.17 8.45 -14.70
N GLU A 248 1.72 8.47 -13.48
CA GLU A 248 0.94 8.13 -12.27
C GLU A 248 0.99 9.22 -11.20
N TYR A 249 1.28 10.48 -11.57
CA TYR A 249 1.31 11.62 -10.65
C TYR A 249 2.19 11.38 -9.42
N CYS A 250 3.36 10.77 -9.60
CA CYS A 250 4.33 10.59 -8.52
C CYS A 250 5.16 11.86 -8.32
N GLU A 251 4.74 12.68 -7.37
CA GLU A 251 5.29 14.02 -7.10
C GLU A 251 6.25 14.08 -5.92
N THR A 252 6.31 13.02 -5.11
CA THR A 252 7.19 12.93 -3.94
C THR A 252 7.87 11.58 -3.84
N ALA A 253 8.98 11.51 -3.11
CA ALA A 253 9.64 10.23 -2.84
C ALA A 253 8.72 9.28 -2.05
N VAL A 254 7.84 9.81 -1.19
CA VAL A 254 6.85 9.05 -0.42
C VAL A 254 5.80 8.41 -1.34
N ASP A 255 5.36 9.11 -2.39
CA ASP A 255 4.43 8.53 -3.38
C ASP A 255 5.00 7.24 -3.97
N PHE A 256 6.27 7.25 -4.33
CA PHE A 256 6.89 6.06 -4.90
C PHE A 256 7.09 4.94 -3.88
N ILE A 257 7.81 5.21 -2.78
CA ILE A 257 8.22 4.15 -1.83
C ILE A 257 7.03 3.55 -1.06
N ALA A 258 5.97 4.33 -0.85
CA ALA A 258 4.81 3.90 -0.07
C ALA A 258 3.65 3.44 -0.96
N ARG A 259 3.30 4.20 -2.01
CA ARG A 259 2.06 3.98 -2.76
C ARG A 259 2.26 3.22 -4.07
N ARG A 260 3.33 3.48 -4.81
CA ARG A 260 3.60 2.83 -6.12
C ARG A 260 4.31 1.49 -5.97
N SER A 261 5.43 1.47 -5.24
CA SER A 261 6.21 0.24 -5.01
C SER A 261 5.78 -0.52 -3.75
N ARG A 262 5.25 0.19 -2.73
CA ARG A 262 4.94 -0.34 -1.39
C ARG A 262 6.16 -0.85 -0.62
N LEU A 263 7.38 -0.55 -1.07
CA LEU A 263 8.62 -0.99 -0.44
C LEU A 263 8.74 -0.54 1.03
N ALA A 264 8.25 0.66 1.37
CA ALA A 264 8.20 1.15 2.75
C ALA A 264 7.37 0.23 3.67
N PHE A 265 6.28 -0.33 3.15
CA PHE A 265 5.43 -1.26 3.87
C PHE A 265 6.02 -2.67 3.93
N LEU A 266 6.90 -3.07 3.02
CA LEU A 266 7.51 -4.41 3.04
C LEU A 266 8.77 -4.47 3.89
N ASP A 267 9.64 -3.46 3.78
CA ASP A 267 10.94 -3.41 4.43
C ASP A 267 11.47 -1.98 4.48
N THR A 268 11.40 -1.40 5.68
CA THR A 268 11.79 -0.01 5.95
C THR A 268 13.28 0.22 5.67
N ASN A 269 14.14 -0.78 5.89
CA ASN A 269 15.58 -0.65 5.66
C ASN A 269 15.92 -0.66 4.16
N ALA A 270 15.25 -1.52 3.38
CA ALA A 270 15.39 -1.53 1.94
C ALA A 270 14.85 -0.24 1.31
N ALA A 271 13.70 0.26 1.79
CA ALA A 271 13.15 1.55 1.38
C ALA A 271 14.12 2.70 1.66
N ALA A 272 14.69 2.77 2.88
CA ALA A 272 15.65 3.81 3.26
C ALA A 272 16.89 3.84 2.35
N LYS A 273 17.37 2.67 1.90
CA LYS A 273 18.48 2.56 0.95
C LYS A 273 18.10 2.99 -0.47
N ALA A 274 16.84 2.80 -0.87
CA ALA A 274 16.33 3.19 -2.18
C ALA A 274 16.03 4.70 -2.28
N VAL A 275 15.64 5.35 -1.18
CA VAL A 275 15.21 6.77 -1.13
C VAL A 275 16.16 7.72 -1.86
N PRO A 276 17.50 7.70 -1.65
CA PRO A 276 18.41 8.61 -2.36
C PRO A 276 18.33 8.49 -3.88
N ARG A 277 18.23 7.26 -4.41
CA ARG A 277 18.14 7.01 -5.85
C ARG A 277 16.76 7.40 -6.41
N VAL A 278 15.69 7.14 -5.66
CA VAL A 278 14.33 7.59 -6.02
C VAL A 278 14.29 9.12 -6.14
N VAL A 279 14.83 9.84 -5.15
CA VAL A 279 14.87 11.32 -5.19
C VAL A 279 15.71 11.83 -6.36
N GLU A 280 16.81 11.16 -6.71
CA GLU A 280 17.64 11.54 -7.85
C GLU A 280 16.88 11.41 -9.18
N ILE A 281 16.15 10.32 -9.37
CA ILE A 281 15.36 10.10 -10.60
C ILE A 281 14.20 11.10 -10.65
N LEU A 282 13.40 11.23 -9.58
CA LEU A 282 12.31 12.21 -9.53
C LEU A 282 12.80 13.65 -9.73
N ALA A 283 13.98 13.99 -9.21
CA ALA A 283 14.56 15.31 -9.43
C ALA A 283 14.95 15.56 -10.89
N THR A 284 15.33 14.51 -11.62
CA THR A 284 15.60 14.60 -13.06
C THR A 284 14.29 14.81 -13.83
N GLU A 285 13.27 13.99 -13.55
CA GLU A 285 11.95 14.07 -14.20
C GLU A 285 11.28 15.42 -13.98
N HIS A 286 11.29 15.90 -12.74
CA HIS A 286 10.59 17.14 -12.33
C HIS A 286 11.49 18.37 -12.27
N LYS A 287 12.76 18.25 -12.71
CA LYS A 287 13.76 19.34 -12.71
C LYS A 287 13.93 20.01 -11.34
N TRP A 288 13.99 19.22 -10.26
CA TRP A 288 14.10 19.75 -8.90
C TRP A 288 15.47 20.37 -8.59
N ASN A 289 15.43 21.53 -7.94
CA ASN A 289 16.64 22.17 -7.42
C ASN A 289 17.21 21.42 -6.18
N ARG A 290 18.37 21.85 -5.69
CA ARG A 290 19.04 21.23 -4.53
C ARG A 290 18.22 21.34 -3.24
N ALA A 291 17.49 22.43 -3.05
CA ALA A 291 16.67 22.66 -1.86
C ALA A 291 15.49 21.67 -1.81
N ARG A 292 14.77 21.50 -2.94
CA ARG A 292 13.68 20.53 -3.08
C ARG A 292 14.16 19.10 -2.84
N ARG A 293 15.30 18.70 -3.43
CA ARG A 293 15.90 17.38 -3.17
C ARG A 293 16.18 17.13 -1.69
N LYS A 294 16.73 18.12 -0.98
CA LYS A 294 17.00 18.01 0.47
C LYS A 294 15.70 17.87 1.28
N LEU A 295 14.66 18.61 0.91
CA LEU A 295 13.34 18.50 1.54
C LEU A 295 12.75 17.11 1.34
N GLU A 296 12.79 16.58 0.12
CA GLU A 296 12.25 15.25 -0.20
C GLU A 296 12.96 14.13 0.54
N LEU A 297 14.30 14.19 0.64
CA LEU A 297 15.05 13.24 1.48
C LEU A 297 14.61 13.31 2.94
N LYS A 298 14.52 14.52 3.51
CA LYS A 298 14.11 14.72 4.90
C LYS A 298 12.70 14.17 5.15
N SER A 299 11.75 14.50 4.28
CA SER A 299 10.35 14.06 4.39
C SER A 299 10.23 12.55 4.23
N ALA A 300 10.94 11.94 3.28
CA ALA A 300 10.93 10.49 3.07
C ALA A 300 11.51 9.73 4.27
N PHE A 301 12.63 10.19 4.84
CA PHE A 301 13.18 9.55 6.03
C PHE A 301 12.29 9.75 7.25
N ALA A 302 11.71 10.94 7.45
CA ALA A 302 10.74 11.16 8.52
C ALA A 302 9.51 10.24 8.39
N PHE A 303 9.01 10.04 7.18
CA PHE A 303 7.95 9.09 6.90
C PHE A 303 8.36 7.64 7.21
N LEU A 304 9.59 7.22 6.86
CA LEU A 304 10.05 5.86 7.18
C LEU A 304 10.27 5.64 8.67
N GLU A 305 10.56 6.67 9.45
CA GLU A 305 10.63 6.53 10.92
C GLU A 305 9.27 6.17 11.52
N THR A 306 8.15 6.56 10.90
CA THR A 306 6.80 6.17 11.38
C THR A 306 6.53 4.67 11.26
N PHE A 307 7.39 3.93 10.55
CA PHE A 307 7.31 2.47 10.40
C PHE A 307 8.13 1.71 11.45
N LYS A 308 8.88 2.44 12.28
CA LYS A 308 9.68 1.90 13.37
C LYS A 308 8.97 2.25 14.67
N ALA A 309 8.33 1.25 15.28
CA ALA A 309 7.56 1.34 16.52
C ALA A 309 7.91 2.53 17.44
N SER A 310 6.93 3.35 17.80
CA SER A 310 7.14 4.40 18.78
C SER A 310 7.29 3.81 20.19
N LYS A 311 8.25 4.31 20.96
CA LYS A 311 8.49 3.86 22.35
C LYS A 311 7.54 4.47 23.38
N ASN A 312 6.69 5.42 22.99
CA ASN A 312 5.91 6.25 23.92
C ASN A 312 4.41 6.15 23.64
N THR A 313 3.68 5.38 24.44
CA THR A 313 2.40 5.69 25.13
C THR A 313 1.67 4.40 25.55
N GLN A 314 0.83 4.49 26.59
CA GLN A 314 0.06 3.36 27.13
C GLN A 314 -1.10 2.98 26.21
N PHE A 315 -1.30 1.68 26.03
CA PHE A 315 -2.43 1.09 25.33
C PHE A 315 -3.70 1.22 26.17
N GLU A 316 -4.68 1.96 25.71
CA GLU A 316 -6.04 1.90 26.25
C GLU A 316 -6.92 1.18 25.21
N ASP A 317 -7.22 -0.09 25.51
CA ASP A 317 -8.10 -0.93 24.70
C ASP A 317 -9.50 -0.31 24.61
N LEU A 318 -10.08 -0.33 23.39
CA LEU A 318 -11.51 -0.19 23.22
C LEU A 318 -12.16 -1.48 23.74
N LYS A 319 -12.54 -1.51 25.02
CA LYS A 319 -13.42 -2.54 25.54
C LYS A 319 -14.74 -2.47 24.76
N HIS A 320 -15.01 -3.50 23.97
CA HIS A 320 -16.35 -3.77 23.41
C HIS A 320 -17.33 -4.10 24.53
#